data_AF-A0A2K6FJ50-F1
#
_entry.id   AF-A0A2K6FJ50-F1
#
_cell.length_a   1.000
_cell.length_b   1.000
_cell.length_c   1.000
_cell.angle_alpha   90.00
_cell.angle_beta   90.00
_cell.angle_gamma   90.00
#
_symmetry.space_group_name_H-M   'P 1'
#
loop_
_entity.id
_entity.type
_entity.pdbx_description
1 polymer ?
#
loop_
_entity_poly.entity_id
_entity_poly.type
_entity_poly.pdbx_seq_one_letter_code
_entity_poly.pdbx_strand_id
1 'polypeptide(L)'
;SSALFQHITALFECSMAAIITLLVSDPVGVLYIRSCRVLMLSDWYTMLYNPSPDYVTTVHCTHEAVYPLYTIVFIYYAFCLVLMMLLRPLLVKKIACGLGKSDRFKSIYAALYFFPILTVLQAVGG
;
A
#
# COMPACT_ATOMS: atom_id res chain seq x y z
N SER A 1 -14.22 4.10 -26.11
CA SER A 1 -14.38 3.24 -24.91
C SER A 1 -13.08 2.71 -24.30
N SER A 2 -11.92 3.35 -24.49
CA SER A 2 -10.64 2.85 -23.95
C SER A 2 -10.37 3.27 -22.50
N ALA A 3 -10.89 4.43 -22.07
CA ALA A 3 -10.70 4.94 -20.71
C ALA A 3 -11.38 4.05 -19.65
N LEU A 4 -12.63 3.62 -19.89
CA LEU A 4 -13.34 2.72 -18.96
C LEU A 4 -12.59 1.41 -18.74
N PHE A 5 -12.05 0.82 -19.82
CA PHE A 5 -11.22 -0.38 -19.72
C PHE A 5 -9.92 -0.15 -18.92
N GLN A 6 -9.29 1.02 -19.10
CA GLN A 6 -8.10 1.41 -18.33
C GLN A 6 -8.40 1.63 -16.84
N HIS A 7 -9.59 2.13 -16.51
CA HIS A 7 -10.03 2.29 -15.11
C HIS A 7 -10.39 0.95 -14.47
N ILE A 8 -11.09 0.06 -15.17
CA ILE A 8 -11.42 -1.29 -14.67
C ILE A 8 -10.14 -2.10 -14.43
N THR A 9 -9.18 -2.03 -15.35
CA THR A 9 -7.87 -2.68 -15.17
C THR A 9 -7.09 -2.07 -14.01
N ALA A 10 -7.11 -0.74 -13.84
CA ALA A 10 -6.49 -0.08 -12.69
C ALA A 10 -7.11 -0.53 -11.35
N LEU A 11 -8.45 -0.65 -11.29
CA LEU A 11 -9.14 -1.13 -10.09
C LEU A 11 -8.69 -2.54 -9.72
N PHE A 12 -8.51 -3.42 -10.70
CA PHE A 12 -8.02 -4.78 -10.47
C PHE A 12 -6.54 -4.80 -10.07
N GLU A 13 -5.70 -3.97 -10.68
CA GLU A 13 -4.29 -3.81 -10.33
C GLU A 13 -4.14 -3.37 -8.86
N CYS A 14 -4.90 -2.36 -8.44
CA CYS A 14 -4.89 -1.85 -7.06
C CYS A 14 -5.47 -2.86 -6.05
N SER A 15 -6.56 -3.55 -6.39
CA SER A 15 -7.15 -4.55 -5.48
C SER A 15 -6.23 -5.75 -5.28
N MET A 16 -5.58 -6.22 -6.36
CA MET A 16 -4.56 -7.25 -6.28
C MET A 16 -3.36 -6.80 -5.43
N ALA A 17 -2.89 -5.57 -5.62
CA ALA A 17 -1.82 -5.00 -4.80
C ALA A 17 -2.21 -5.01 -3.31
N ALA A 18 -3.43 -4.55 -2.98
CA ALA A 18 -3.92 -4.53 -1.61
C ALA A 18 -3.97 -5.92 -0.98
N ILE A 19 -4.50 -6.91 -1.71
CA ILE A 19 -4.55 -8.31 -1.24
C ILE A 19 -3.14 -8.84 -0.98
N ILE A 20 -2.21 -8.65 -1.91
CA ILE A 20 -0.82 -9.10 -1.75
C ILE A 20 -0.16 -8.41 -0.56
N THR A 21 -0.36 -7.10 -0.38
CA THR A 21 0.16 -6.36 0.76
C THR A 21 -0.35 -6.94 2.08
N LEU A 22 -1.64 -7.28 2.17
CA LEU A 22 -2.21 -7.89 3.37
C LEU A 22 -1.62 -9.28 3.63
N LEU A 23 -1.47 -10.12 2.60
CA LEU A 23 -0.89 -11.46 2.75
C LEU A 23 0.59 -11.45 3.18
N VAL A 24 1.34 -10.41 2.81
CA VAL A 24 2.77 -10.27 3.15
C VAL A 24 2.97 -9.60 4.51
N SER A 25 1.99 -8.83 4.98
CA SER A 25 2.03 -8.17 6.29
C SER A 25 1.78 -9.19 7.42
N ASP A 26 2.27 -8.92 8.63
CA ASP A 26 2.01 -9.82 9.77
C ASP A 26 0.53 -9.75 10.20
N PRO A 27 -0.11 -10.89 10.43
CA PRO A 27 0.41 -12.25 10.30
C PRO A 27 0.44 -12.69 8.82
N VAL A 28 1.55 -13.30 8.41
CA VAL A 28 1.74 -13.70 7.01
C VAL A 28 0.70 -14.75 6.57
N GLY A 29 0.14 -14.55 5.37
CA GLY A 29 -0.77 -15.50 4.72
C GLY A 29 -2.24 -15.42 5.15
N VAL A 30 -2.62 -14.45 5.97
CA VAL A 30 -4.02 -14.22 6.37
C VAL A 30 -4.53 -12.86 5.91
N LEU A 31 -5.85 -12.76 5.68
CA LEU A 31 -6.51 -11.50 5.29
C LEU A 31 -7.01 -10.68 6.48
N TYR A 32 -6.40 -10.84 7.65
CA TYR A 32 -6.69 -10.03 8.83
C TYR A 32 -5.42 -9.34 9.31
N ILE A 33 -5.55 -8.09 9.73
CA ILE A 33 -4.44 -7.31 10.27
C ILE A 33 -4.53 -7.41 11.79
N ARG A 34 -3.41 -7.72 12.44
CA ARG A 34 -3.33 -7.64 13.90
C ARG A 34 -3.12 -6.18 14.29
N SER A 35 -4.15 -5.55 14.84
CA SER A 35 -4.05 -4.17 15.34
C SER A 35 -4.63 -4.07 16.74
N CYS A 36 -3.95 -3.31 17.61
CA CYS A 36 -4.44 -2.99 18.94
C CYS A 36 -5.43 -1.81 18.85
N ARG A 37 -6.43 -1.78 19.75
CA ARG A 37 -7.40 -0.68 19.78
C ARG A 37 -6.70 0.61 20.18
N VAL A 38 -6.90 1.67 19.39
CA VAL A 38 -6.44 3.04 19.73
C VAL A 38 -7.29 3.60 20.86
N LEU A 39 -6.65 4.03 21.95
CA LEU A 39 -7.31 4.67 23.08
C LEU A 39 -6.82 6.11 23.27
N MET A 40 -5.54 6.37 22.99
CA MET A 40 -4.88 7.65 23.24
C MET A 40 -4.00 8.09 22.07
N LEU A 41 -3.71 9.40 21.99
CA LEU A 41 -2.82 9.97 20.96
C LEU A 41 -1.38 9.43 21.07
N SER A 42 -0.97 9.04 22.28
CA SER A 42 0.31 8.40 22.57
C SER A 42 0.47 7.02 21.91
N ASP A 43 -0.64 6.37 21.52
CA ASP A 43 -0.60 5.08 20.81
C ASP A 43 -0.12 5.24 19.35
N TRP A 44 -0.33 6.44 18.79
CA TRP A 44 0.19 6.85 17.48
C TRP A 44 1.62 7.35 17.57
N TYR A 45 1.92 8.12 18.63
CA TYR A 45 3.23 8.73 18.86
C TYR A 45 3.82 8.23 20.17
N THR A 46 4.50 7.08 20.09
CA THR A 46 5.12 6.43 21.25
C THR A 46 6.10 7.34 21.99
N MET A 47 6.66 8.36 21.33
CA MET A 47 7.51 9.40 21.95
C MET A 47 6.82 10.20 23.06
N LEU A 48 5.49 10.30 23.03
CA LEU A 48 4.70 11.00 24.05
C LEU A 48 4.32 10.10 25.23
N TYR A 49 4.71 8.83 25.21
CA TYR A 49 4.35 7.85 26.23
C TYR A 49 5.54 7.53 27.14
N ASN A 50 5.36 7.65 28.46
CA ASN A 50 6.38 7.33 29.46
C ASN A 50 5.99 6.07 30.27
N PRO A 51 6.38 4.86 29.87
CA PRO A 51 5.95 3.65 30.55
C PRO A 51 6.47 3.53 31.99
N SER A 52 5.61 2.99 32.87
CA SER A 52 5.99 2.39 34.15
C SER A 52 5.67 0.89 34.11
N PRO A 53 6.65 0.00 33.84
CA PRO A 53 6.39 -1.42 33.67
C PRO A 53 6.09 -2.12 35.01
N ASP A 54 4.95 -2.78 35.09
CA ASP A 54 4.66 -3.75 36.14
C ASP A 54 5.09 -5.15 35.67
N TYR A 55 6.19 -5.67 36.21
CA TYR A 55 6.84 -6.94 35.82
C TYR A 55 6.01 -8.23 36.10
N VAL A 56 4.72 -8.08 36.38
CA VAL A 56 3.81 -9.16 36.77
C VAL A 56 2.93 -9.62 35.61
N THR A 57 2.71 -8.77 34.60
CA THR A 57 1.78 -9.05 33.49
C THR A 57 2.49 -9.05 32.14
N THR A 58 2.19 -10.05 31.30
CA THR A 58 2.72 -10.12 29.93
C THR A 58 1.97 -9.13 29.05
N VAL A 59 2.64 -8.06 28.65
CA VAL A 59 2.02 -7.00 27.89
C VAL A 59 2.14 -7.29 26.39
N HIS A 60 1.02 -7.66 25.76
CA HIS A 60 0.98 -8.08 24.36
C HIS A 60 0.81 -6.93 23.35
N CYS A 61 0.50 -5.71 23.80
CA CYS A 61 0.13 -4.57 22.95
C CYS A 61 0.82 -3.25 23.36
N THR A 62 1.82 -3.27 24.25
CA THR A 62 2.52 -2.04 24.62
C THR A 62 3.86 -1.95 23.91
N HIS A 63 4.11 -0.78 23.31
CA HIS A 63 5.39 -0.28 22.77
C HIS A 63 5.72 -0.52 21.30
N GLU A 64 4.88 -1.23 20.55
CA GLU A 64 4.88 -1.08 19.10
C GLU A 64 3.85 -0.01 18.76
N ALA A 65 4.26 1.05 18.05
CA ALA A 65 3.30 1.94 17.39
C ALA A 65 2.27 1.07 16.66
N VAL A 66 0.99 1.47 16.65
CA VAL A 66 -0.10 0.74 15.95
C VAL A 66 0.46 0.14 14.67
N TYR A 67 0.51 -1.19 14.63
CA TYR A 67 1.19 -2.04 13.64
C TYR A 67 1.47 -1.31 12.32
N PRO A 68 2.75 -1.18 11.90
CA PRO A 68 3.26 0.07 11.36
C PRO A 68 2.47 0.49 10.12
N LEU A 69 1.49 1.37 10.33
CA LEU A 69 0.64 1.93 9.27
C LEU A 69 1.51 2.51 8.16
N TYR A 70 2.62 3.10 8.57
CA TYR A 70 3.63 3.66 7.70
C TYR A 70 4.21 2.60 6.75
N THR A 71 4.73 1.47 7.25
CA THR A 71 5.39 0.46 6.40
C THR A 71 4.42 -0.29 5.50
N ILE A 72 3.21 -0.62 5.97
CA ILE A 72 2.21 -1.31 5.15
C ILE A 72 1.78 -0.45 3.95
N VAL A 73 1.69 0.87 4.13
CA VAL A 73 1.39 1.83 3.05
C VAL A 73 2.53 1.88 2.03
N PHE A 74 3.79 1.88 2.45
CA PHE A 74 4.92 1.81 1.50
C PHE A 74 4.95 0.50 0.73
N ILE A 75 4.69 -0.62 1.39
CA ILE A 75 4.61 -1.94 0.75
C ILE A 75 3.48 -1.95 -0.29
N TYR A 76 2.33 -1.36 0.04
CA TYR A 76 1.22 -1.19 -0.91
C TYR A 76 1.61 -0.36 -2.13
N TYR A 77 2.24 0.80 -1.94
CA TYR A 77 2.68 1.63 -3.06
C TYR A 77 3.72 0.94 -3.94
N ALA A 78 4.64 0.18 -3.34
CA ALA A 78 5.61 -0.62 -4.10
C ALA A 78 4.92 -1.69 -4.96
N PHE A 79 3.97 -2.45 -4.41
CA PHE A 79 3.23 -3.44 -5.17
C PHE A 79 2.34 -2.81 -6.25
N CYS A 80 1.71 -1.67 -5.97
CA CYS A 80 0.95 -0.92 -6.98
C CYS A 80 1.84 -0.51 -8.16
N LEU A 81 3.03 0.04 -7.89
CA LEU A 81 4.00 0.41 -8.91
C LEU A 81 4.43 -0.79 -9.75
N VAL A 82 4.83 -1.88 -9.10
CA VAL A 82 5.29 -3.10 -9.79
C VAL A 82 4.17 -3.70 -10.65
N LEU A 83 2.96 -3.82 -10.11
CA LEU A 83 1.82 -4.38 -10.84
C LEU A 83 1.41 -3.48 -12.01
N MET A 84 1.34 -2.16 -11.82
CA MET A 84 1.07 -1.24 -12.92
C MET A 84 2.19 -1.27 -13.99
N MET A 85 3.44 -1.45 -13.60
CA MET A 85 4.55 -1.55 -14.54
C MET A 85 4.59 -2.88 -15.30
N LEU A 86 4.10 -3.98 -14.72
CA LEU A 86 4.10 -5.31 -15.35
C LEU A 86 2.83 -5.58 -16.16
N LEU A 87 1.64 -5.30 -15.62
CA LEU A 87 0.37 -5.63 -16.27
C LEU A 87 0.07 -4.73 -17.48
N ARG A 88 0.41 -3.43 -17.40
CA ARG A 88 0.20 -2.49 -18.51
C ARG A 88 0.93 -2.88 -19.80
N PRO A 89 2.24 -3.21 -19.82
CA PRO A 89 2.92 -3.67 -21.03
C PRO A 89 2.47 -5.06 -21.49
N LEU A 90 2.05 -5.96 -20.60
CA LEU A 90 1.51 -7.28 -20.97
C LEU A 90 0.13 -7.16 -21.64
N LEU A 91 -0.75 -6.31 -21.10
CA LEU A 91 -2.03 -5.92 -21.73
C LEU A 91 -1.77 -5.23 -23.07
N VAL A 92 -0.75 -4.36 -23.15
CA VAL A 92 -0.33 -3.74 -24.41
C VAL A 92 0.10 -4.78 -25.44
N LYS A 93 0.90 -5.79 -25.07
CA LYS A 93 1.31 -6.88 -25.98
C LYS A 93 0.11 -7.69 -26.47
N LYS A 94 -0.89 -7.93 -25.61
CA LYS A 94 -2.10 -8.71 -25.94
C LYS A 94 -3.12 -7.90 -26.76
N ILE A 95 -3.18 -6.58 -26.59
CA ILE A 95 -4.13 -5.65 -27.25
C ILE A 95 -3.48 -4.90 -28.44
N ALA A 96 -2.16 -5.02 -28.64
CA ALA A 96 -1.39 -4.36 -29.71
C ALA A 96 -1.85 -4.67 -31.14
N CYS A 97 -2.70 -5.68 -31.34
CA CYS A 97 -3.26 -5.97 -32.65
C CYS A 97 -4.36 -4.98 -33.08
N GLY A 98 -4.87 -4.09 -32.20
CA GLY A 98 -6.09 -3.31 -32.49
C GLY A 98 -6.13 -1.80 -32.20
N LEU A 99 -5.47 -1.26 -31.18
CA LEU A 99 -5.71 0.15 -30.78
C LEU A 99 -4.45 0.97 -30.43
N GLY A 100 -4.52 2.27 -30.75
CA GLY A 100 -3.45 3.26 -30.81
C GLY A 100 -2.46 3.36 -29.63
N LYS A 101 -1.28 3.89 -29.94
CA LYS A 101 -0.03 3.78 -29.17
C LYS A 101 0.21 4.93 -28.18
N SER A 102 -0.46 6.08 -28.35
CA SER A 102 -0.09 7.34 -27.69
C SER A 102 -0.59 7.50 -26.25
N ASP A 103 -1.87 7.23 -25.95
CA ASP A 103 -2.43 7.47 -24.61
C ASP A 103 -1.90 6.52 -23.52
N ARG A 104 -1.31 5.39 -23.92
CA ARG A 104 -0.90 4.32 -23.00
C ARG A 104 0.38 4.66 -22.25
N PHE A 105 1.34 5.30 -22.89
CA PHE A 105 2.57 5.73 -22.21
C PHE A 105 2.30 6.82 -21.18
N LYS A 106 1.36 7.75 -21.44
CA LYS A 106 0.95 8.76 -20.45
C LYS A 106 0.49 8.15 -19.14
N SER A 107 -0.27 7.05 -19.17
CA SER A 107 -0.73 6.37 -17.95
C SER A 107 0.42 5.74 -17.14
N ILE A 108 1.44 5.20 -17.81
CA ILE A 108 2.60 4.59 -17.17
C ILE A 108 3.49 5.68 -16.55
N TYR A 109 3.76 6.77 -17.29
CA TYR A 109 4.52 7.90 -16.77
C TYR A 109 3.81 8.59 -15.60
N ALA A 110 2.49 8.76 -15.67
CA ALA A 110 1.72 9.32 -14.57
C ALA A 110 1.89 8.48 -13.29
N ALA A 111 1.69 7.16 -13.35
CA ALA A 111 1.90 6.28 -12.21
C ALA A 111 3.32 6.38 -11.64
N LEU A 112 4.33 6.40 -12.51
CA LEU A 112 5.74 6.48 -12.12
C LEU A 112 6.09 7.77 -11.36
N TYR A 113 5.39 8.88 -11.59
CA TYR A 113 5.58 10.12 -10.83
C TYR A 113 4.65 10.23 -9.61
N PHE A 114 3.39 9.80 -9.73
CA PHE A 114 2.41 9.93 -8.65
C PHE A 114 2.76 9.09 -7.43
N PHE A 115 3.13 7.82 -7.61
CA PHE A 115 3.42 6.95 -6.47
C PHE A 115 4.64 7.43 -5.66
N PRO A 116 5.77 7.83 -6.25
CA PRO A 116 6.87 8.42 -5.49
C PRO A 116 6.49 9.71 -4.75
N ILE A 117 5.70 10.59 -5.35
CA ILE A 117 5.22 11.81 -4.66
C ILE A 117 4.37 11.43 -3.45
N LEU A 118 3.46 10.46 -3.60
CA LEU A 118 2.66 9.94 -2.48
C LEU A 118 3.53 9.30 -1.40
N THR A 119 4.60 8.59 -1.78
CA THR A 119 5.53 8.01 -0.80
C THR A 119 6.26 9.10 -0.01
N VAL A 120 6.71 10.18 -0.65
CA VAL A 120 7.36 11.30 0.04
C VAL A 120 6.38 12.03 0.95
N LEU A 121 5.13 12.25 0.49
CA LEU A 121 4.09 12.87 1.30
C LEU A 121 3.73 12.01 2.52
N GLN A 122 3.54 10.70 2.34
CA GLN A 122 3.37 9.78 3.47
C GLN A 122 4.59 9.85 4.39
N ALA A 123 5.79 9.94 3.80
CA ALA A 123 7.01 9.88 4.56
C ALA A 123 7.19 11.09 5.49
N VAL A 124 6.82 12.27 5.02
CA VAL A 124 6.93 13.54 5.75
C VAL A 124 5.70 13.80 6.63
N GLY A 125 4.51 13.39 6.16
CA GLY A 125 3.23 13.69 6.80
C GLY A 125 2.84 12.76 7.94
N GLY A 126 3.32 11.51 7.92
CA GLY A 126 2.91 10.48 8.89
C GLY A 126 1.59 9.83 8.52
#